data_AF-A0A4V1SQP2-F1
#
_entry.id   AF-A0A4V1SQP2-F1
#
_cell.length_a   1.000
_cell.length_b   1.000
_cell.length_c   1.000
_cell.angle_alpha   90.00
_cell.angle_beta   90.00
_cell.angle_gamma   90.00
#
_symmetry.space_group_name_H-M   'P 1'
#
loop_
_entity.id
_entity.type
_entity.pdbx_description
1 polymer ?
#
loop_
_entity_poly.entity_id
_entity_poly.type
_entity_poly.pdbx_seq_one_letter_code
_entity_poly.pdbx_strand_id
1 'polypeptide(L)' 'RIVLVDDVLTSGATVDACARSLLRAGAADVDVLVFARVVDAAKTHI' A
#
# COMPACT_ATOMS: atom_id res chain seq x y z
N ARG A 1 1.77 -7.09 14.77
CA ARG A 1 2.12 -5.94 13.93
C ARG A 1 3.11 -6.35 12.87
N ILE A 2 2.73 -6.22 11.60
CA ILE A 2 3.56 -6.51 10.43
C ILE A 2 3.68 -5.23 9.59
N VAL A 3 4.87 -4.97 9.04
CA VAL A 3 5.08 -3.86 8.09
C VAL A 3 5.47 -4.45 6.74
N LEU A 4 4.69 -4.16 5.71
CA LEU A 4 5.06 -4.41 4.32
C LEU A 4 5.96 -3.27 3.84
N VAL A 5 7.09 -3.61 3.24
CA VAL A 5 8.03 -2.64 2.68
C VAL A 5 8.10 -2.85 1.18
N ASP A 6 7.91 -1.77 0.43
CA ASP A 6 8.00 -1.76 -1.03
C ASP A 6 8.69 -0.47 -1.50
N ASP A 7 9.13 -0.42 -2.75
CA ASP A 7 9.73 0.79 -3.30
C ASP A 7 8.66 1.83 -3.70
N VAL A 8 7.69 1.45 -4.53
CA VAL A 8 6.70 2.35 -5.13
C VAL A 8 5.29 1.76 -5.03
N LEU A 9 4.42 2.49 -4.33
CA LEU A 9 2.99 2.20 -4.32
C LEU A 9 2.32 2.80 -5.56
N THR A 10 1.80 1.94 -6.44
CA THR A 10 1.00 2.36 -7.60
C THR A 10 -0.50 2.34 -7.26
N SER A 11 -1.30 1.45 -7.86
CA SER A 11 -2.73 1.29 -7.53
C SER A 11 -2.97 0.65 -6.15
N GLY A 12 -1.95 0.01 -5.59
CA GLY A 12 -2.03 -0.70 -4.30
C GLY A 12 -2.54 -2.13 -4.38
N ALA A 13 -2.82 -2.67 -5.58
CA ALA A 13 -3.36 -4.02 -5.75
C ALA A 13 -2.49 -5.11 -5.07
N THR A 14 -1.17 -5.01 -5.19
CA THR A 14 -0.23 -5.95 -4.56
C THR A 14 -0.29 -5.87 -3.03
N VAL A 15 -0.14 -4.66 -2.49
CA VAL A 15 -0.19 -4.40 -1.05
C VAL A 15 -1.50 -4.87 -0.43
N ASP A 16 -2.62 -4.62 -1.10
CA ASP A 16 -3.96 -5.01 -0.66
C ASP A 16 -4.15 -6.54 -0.64
N ALA A 17 -3.63 -7.26 -1.65
CA ALA A 17 -3.62 -8.72 -1.64
C ALA A 17 -2.75 -9.29 -0.51
N CYS A 18 -1.55 -8.74 -0.30
CA CYS A 18 -0.66 -9.13 0.79
C CYS A 18 -1.28 -8.84 2.17
N ALA A 19 -1.79 -7.63 2.39
CA ALA A 19 -2.41 -7.23 3.65
C ALA A 19 -3.60 -8.12 4.01
N ARG A 20 -4.49 -8.40 3.06
CA ARG A 20 -5.60 -9.35 3.29
C ARG A 20 -5.12 -10.74 3.67
N SER A 21 -4.08 -11.22 3.00
CA SER A 21 -3.53 -12.56 3.27
C SER A 21 -2.95 -12.65 4.68
N LEU A 22 -2.21 -11.61 5.10
CA LEU A 22 -1.63 -11.51 6.44
C LEU A 22 -2.68 -11.35 7.54
N LEU A 23 -3.70 -10.52 7.32
CA LEU A 23 -4.81 -10.35 8.26
C LEU A 23 -5.60 -11.66 8.42
N ARG A 24 -5.87 -12.38 7.34
CA ARG A 24 -6.49 -13.72 7.38
C ARG A 24 -5.63 -14.74 8.11
N ALA A 25 -4.31 -14.58 8.08
CA ALA A 25 -3.36 -15.41 8.83
C ALA A 25 -3.25 -15.02 10.32
N GLY A 26 -4.01 -14.03 10.80
CA GLY A 26 -4.06 -13.63 12.21
C GLY A 26 -3.16 -12.46 12.58
N ALA A 27 -2.63 -11.70 11.61
CA ALA A 27 -1.93 -10.45 11.90
C ALA A 27 -2.89 -9.47 12.61
N ALA A 28 -2.47 -8.92 13.76
CA ALA A 28 -3.25 -7.93 14.49
C ALA A 28 -3.43 -6.61 13.72
N ASP A 29 -2.39 -6.21 12.97
CA ASP A 29 -2.40 -5.08 12.04
C ASP A 29 -1.29 -5.25 10.98
N VAL A 30 -1.48 -4.58 9.85
CA VAL A 30 -0.55 -4.52 8.73
C VAL A 30 -0.38 -3.07 8.31
N ASP A 31 0.82 -2.53 8.52
CA ASP A 31 1.24 -1.21 8.04
C ASP A 31 2.01 -1.36 6.72
N VAL A 32 2.07 -0.28 5.93
CA VAL A 32 2.75 -0.26 4.63
C VAL A 32 3.69 0.92 4.57
N LEU A 33 4.96 0.64 4.31
CA LEU A 33 6.01 1.63 4.13
C LEU A 33 6.52 1.56 2.68
N VAL A 34 6.41 2.68 1.96
CA VAL A 34 6.93 2.81 0.60
C VAL A 34 7.80 4.05 0.46
N PHE A 35 8.78 4.00 -0.44
CA PHE A 35 9.60 5.17 -0.74
C PHE A 35 8.82 6.21 -1.55
N ALA A 36 7.99 5.78 -2.50
CA ALA A 36 7.16 6.67 -3.31
C ALA A 36 5.72 6.15 -3.48
N ARG A 37 4.79 7.06 -3.75
CA ARG A 37 3.41 6.75 -4.14
C ARG A 37 3.06 7.48 -5.42
N VAL A 38 2.50 6.76 -6.39
CA VAL A 38 1.91 7.37 -7.59
C VAL A 38 0.64 8.12 -7.18
N VAL A 39 0.57 9.39 -7.57
CA VAL A 39 -0.61 10.24 -7.39
C VAL A 39 -1.06 10.73 -8.76
N ASP A 40 -2.37 10.90 -8.93
CA ASP A 40 -2.89 11.52 -10.14
C ASP A 40 -2.39 12.97 -10.23
N ALA A 41 -2.07 13.39 -11.46
CA ALA A 41 -1.68 14.77 -11.72
C ALA A 41 -2.80 15.72 -11.27
N ALA A 42 -2.47 16.73 -10.47
CA ALA A 42 -3.43 17.75 -10.07
C ALA A 42 -4.06 18.36 -11.33
N LYS A 43 -5.39 18.32 -11.43
CA LYS A 43 -6.11 19.04 -12.48
C LYS A 43 -5.79 20.52 -12.31
N THR A 44 -4.93 21.06 -13.15
CA THR A 44 -4.76 22.49 -13.26
C THR A 44 -6.05 23.00 -13.89
N HIS A 45 -6.88 23.69 -13.11
CA HIS A 45 -7.96 24.48 -13.66
C HIS A 45 -7.30 25.61 -14.47
N ILE A 46 -7.31 25.49 -15.79
CA ILE A 46 -7.05 26.59 -16.73
C ILE A 46 -8.33 27.40 -16.87
#